data_AF-A0A2V5LXZ7-F1
#
_entry.id   AF-A0A2V5LXZ7-F1
#
_cell.length_a   1.000
_cell.length_b   1.000
_cell.length_c   1.000
_cell.angle_alpha   90.00
_cell.angle_beta   90.00
_cell.angle_gamma   90.00
#
_symmetry.space_group_name_H-M   'P 1'
#
loop_
_entity.id
_entity.type
_entity.pdbx_description
1 polymer ?
#
loop_
_entity_poly.entity_id
_entity_poly.type
_entity_poly.pdbx_seq_one_letter_code
_entity_poly.pdbx_strand_id
1 'polypeptide(L)'
;FAKIVVNGDITGKITVARGVTAQIFFTGNMRVKARDLDNQNVDEGKAIPGPGDDYTVSRVAHMQFYGVSPAAGVTQTIEITPSGNLYATFYAPSADISVSGDPDIFGAIVGRSFSGNGNAGFHYDKELNRTNIGVVTDYQIASFVEDVR
;
A
#
# COMPACT_ATOMS: atom_id res chain seq x y z
N PHE A 1 5.59 7.96 -14.81
CA PHE A 1 4.38 7.20 -14.43
C PHE A 1 4.40 5.82 -15.08
N ALA A 2 4.13 4.74 -14.34
CA ALA A 2 4.13 3.35 -14.80
C ALA A 2 2.91 2.57 -14.29
N LYS A 3 2.33 1.75 -15.16
CA LYS A 3 1.30 0.76 -14.81
C LYS A 3 1.86 -0.64 -15.06
N ILE A 4 1.85 -1.48 -14.05
CA ILE A 4 2.46 -2.81 -14.07
C ILE A 4 1.41 -3.84 -13.68
N VAL A 5 1.34 -4.94 -14.42
CA VAL A 5 0.49 -6.09 -14.08
C VAL A 5 1.39 -7.28 -13.75
N VAL A 6 1.18 -7.86 -12.58
CA VAL A 6 1.89 -9.04 -12.09
C VAL A 6 0.89 -10.20 -12.05
N ASN A 7 1.03 -11.15 -13.00
CA ASN A 7 0.20 -12.35 -13.09
C ASN A 7 0.70 -13.47 -12.15
N GLY A 8 0.97 -13.13 -10.89
CA GLY A 8 1.57 -14.02 -9.91
C GLY A 8 1.83 -13.33 -8.59
N ASP A 9 2.67 -13.96 -7.77
CA ASP A 9 2.99 -13.48 -6.43
C ASP A 9 4.03 -12.34 -6.45
N ILE A 10 3.91 -11.41 -5.49
CA ILE A 10 4.93 -10.39 -5.21
C ILE A 10 5.69 -10.80 -3.95
N THR A 11 6.95 -11.20 -4.12
CA THR A 11 7.80 -11.66 -3.01
C THR A 11 9.15 -10.94 -2.90
N GLY A 12 9.50 -10.14 -3.91
CA GLY A 12 10.78 -9.47 -4.03
C GLY A 12 10.74 -7.97 -3.69
N LYS A 13 11.93 -7.37 -3.67
CA LYS A 13 12.10 -5.93 -3.50
C LYS A 13 11.53 -5.16 -4.70
N ILE A 14 10.77 -4.11 -4.41
CA ILE A 14 10.28 -3.13 -5.37
C ILE A 14 10.81 -1.75 -4.94
N THR A 15 11.55 -1.09 -5.82
CA THR A 15 11.96 0.30 -5.63
C THR A 15 11.19 1.19 -6.59
N VAL A 16 10.46 2.17 -6.04
CA VAL A 16 9.90 3.29 -6.80
C VAL A 16 10.80 4.49 -6.55
N ALA A 17 11.59 4.84 -7.57
CA ALA A 17 12.53 5.96 -7.51
C ALA A 17 11.78 7.30 -7.45
N ARG A 18 12.49 8.35 -7.04
CA ARG A 18 11.97 9.74 -6.99
C ARG A 18 11.39 10.17 -8.35
N GLY A 19 10.24 10.81 -8.32
CA GLY A 19 9.53 11.29 -9.52
C GLY A 19 8.81 10.18 -10.29
N VAL A 20 8.85 8.93 -9.81
CA VAL A 20 8.11 7.83 -10.41
C VAL A 20 6.86 7.57 -9.59
N THR A 21 5.73 7.52 -10.28
CA THR A 21 4.48 6.94 -9.78
C THR A 21 4.28 5.57 -10.41
N ALA A 22 4.07 4.55 -9.58
CA ALA A 22 3.81 3.18 -9.99
C ALA A 22 2.44 2.71 -9.47
N GLN A 23 1.61 2.22 -10.40
CA GLN A 23 0.41 1.46 -10.11
C GLN A 23 0.66 -0.01 -10.43
N ILE A 24 0.57 -0.86 -9.43
CA ILE A 24 0.94 -2.28 -9.52
C ILE A 24 -0.31 -3.11 -9.25
N PHE A 25 -0.80 -3.78 -10.29
CA PHE A 25 -1.92 -4.71 -10.22
C PHE A 25 -1.38 -6.12 -10.05
N PHE A 26 -1.90 -6.90 -9.10
CA PHE A 26 -1.41 -8.26 -8.85
C PHE A 26 -2.56 -9.25 -8.65
N THR A 27 -2.41 -10.44 -9.23
CA THR A 27 -3.41 -11.52 -9.17
C THR A 27 -3.08 -12.60 -8.13
N GLY A 28 -1.81 -12.71 -7.74
CA GLY A 28 -1.35 -13.67 -6.73
C GLY A 28 -1.36 -13.09 -5.32
N ASN A 29 -0.56 -13.68 -4.44
CA ASN A 29 -0.33 -13.22 -3.08
C ASN A 29 0.81 -12.20 -3.02
N MET A 30 0.89 -11.45 -1.92
CA MET A 30 2.06 -10.63 -1.61
C MET A 30 2.68 -11.10 -0.30
N ARG A 31 4.00 -11.29 -0.29
CA ARG A 31 4.78 -11.58 0.92
C ARG A 31 6.10 -10.82 0.89
N VAL A 32 6.19 -9.75 1.66
CA VAL A 32 7.33 -8.83 1.60
C VAL A 32 7.75 -8.37 2.99
N LYS A 33 8.98 -7.88 3.13
CA LYS A 33 9.34 -7.04 4.27
C LYS A 33 8.91 -5.61 3.99
N ALA A 34 8.57 -4.84 5.01
CA ALA A 34 8.22 -3.42 4.84
C ALA A 34 9.31 -2.65 4.06
N ARG A 35 10.59 -2.85 4.39
CA ARG A 35 11.74 -2.26 3.67
C ARG A 35 11.93 -2.72 2.22
N ASP A 36 11.30 -3.82 1.82
CA ASP A 36 11.42 -4.31 0.45
C ASP A 36 10.54 -3.49 -0.50
N LEU A 37 9.56 -2.76 0.02
CA LEU A 37 8.76 -1.80 -0.73
C LEU A 37 9.31 -0.38 -0.52
N ASP A 38 10.37 -0.09 -1.28
CA ASP A 38 11.17 1.13 -1.14
C ASP A 38 10.61 2.25 -2.04
N ASN A 39 9.70 3.05 -1.49
CA ASN A 39 9.21 4.25 -2.14
C ASN A 39 10.08 5.46 -1.79
N GLN A 40 10.89 5.93 -2.74
CA GLN A 40 11.90 6.97 -2.51
C GLN A 40 11.37 8.41 -2.70
N ASN A 41 10.10 8.56 -3.03
CA ASN A 41 9.43 9.87 -3.06
C ASN A 41 9.34 10.46 -1.64
N VAL A 42 8.95 11.73 -1.55
CA VAL A 42 8.75 12.44 -0.27
C VAL A 42 7.47 13.26 -0.37
N ASP A 43 6.77 13.44 0.76
CA ASP A 43 5.58 14.30 0.81
C ASP A 43 5.96 15.72 0.41
N GLU A 44 5.07 16.37 -0.36
CA GLU A 44 5.29 17.71 -0.92
C GLU A 44 6.67 17.89 -1.58
N GLY A 45 7.24 16.82 -2.15
CA GLY A 45 8.58 16.81 -2.69
C GLY A 45 8.79 17.85 -3.77
N LYS A 46 9.33 19.01 -3.42
CA LYS A 46 9.92 19.95 -4.38
C LYS A 46 11.29 20.40 -3.90
N ALA A 47 12.30 20.09 -4.69
CA ALA A 47 13.33 21.05 -5.02
C ALA A 47 13.05 21.55 -6.45
N ILE A 48 12.03 22.43 -6.58
CA ILE A 48 11.55 23.10 -7.81
C ILE A 48 11.07 22.17 -8.95
N PRO A 49 9.80 22.23 -9.39
CA PRO A 49 9.32 21.39 -10.48
C PRO A 49 9.78 21.90 -11.83
N GLY A 50 10.21 20.97 -12.67
CA GLY A 50 10.29 21.18 -14.10
C GLY A 50 8.91 21.03 -14.77
N PRO A 51 8.72 21.57 -15.98
CA PRO A 51 7.54 21.26 -16.79
C PRO A 51 7.49 19.76 -17.08
N GLY A 52 6.46 19.06 -16.57
CA GLY A 52 6.26 17.62 -16.76
C GLY A 52 6.21 16.79 -15.47
N ASP A 53 6.43 17.40 -14.31
CA ASP A 53 6.44 16.69 -13.02
C ASP A 53 5.04 16.29 -12.53
N ASP A 54 4.99 15.13 -11.87
CA ASP A 54 3.79 14.57 -11.23
C ASP A 54 3.51 15.33 -9.92
N TYR A 55 2.38 16.04 -9.85
CA TYR A 55 1.97 16.89 -8.73
C TYR A 55 1.33 16.11 -7.58
N THR A 56 1.67 14.83 -7.43
CA THR A 56 1.21 14.03 -6.30
C THR A 56 1.84 14.57 -5.02
N VAL A 57 1.01 15.07 -4.10
CA VAL A 57 1.45 15.73 -2.86
C VAL A 57 1.85 14.76 -1.76
N SER A 58 1.46 13.49 -1.88
CA SER A 58 1.73 12.44 -0.89
C SER A 58 2.74 11.42 -1.43
N ARG A 59 3.76 11.09 -0.63
CA ARG A 59 4.71 10.01 -0.90
C ARG A 59 3.97 8.71 -1.18
N VAL A 60 2.98 8.36 -0.35
CA VAL A 60 2.28 7.07 -0.44
C VAL A 60 1.43 6.94 -1.71
N ALA A 61 1.12 8.06 -2.38
CA ALA A 61 0.42 8.07 -3.65
C ALA A 61 1.31 7.66 -4.84
N HIS A 62 2.63 7.69 -4.70
CA HIS A 62 3.55 7.27 -5.75
C HIS A 62 3.74 5.75 -5.84
N MET A 63 3.36 4.99 -4.81
CA MET A 63 3.43 3.52 -4.80
C MET A 63 2.05 2.96 -4.44
N GLN A 64 1.34 2.49 -5.46
CA GLN A 64 -0.04 2.03 -5.34
C GLN A 64 -0.14 0.55 -5.73
N PHE A 65 -0.73 -0.25 -4.86
CA PHE A 65 -0.99 -1.67 -5.09
C PHE A 65 -2.48 -1.94 -5.23
N TYR A 66 -2.84 -2.69 -6.26
CA TYR A 66 -4.20 -3.08 -6.58
C TYR A 66 -4.31 -4.60 -6.63
N GLY A 67 -4.97 -5.20 -5.65
CA GLY A 67 -5.26 -6.63 -5.64
C GLY A 67 -6.42 -6.93 -6.58
N VAL A 68 -6.18 -7.75 -7.60
CA VAL A 68 -7.23 -8.28 -8.47
C VAL A 68 -7.86 -9.46 -7.78
N SER A 69 -9.18 -9.42 -7.58
CA SER A 69 -9.92 -10.50 -6.91
C SER A 69 -9.63 -11.85 -7.57
N PRO A 70 -9.23 -12.86 -6.78
CA PRO A 70 -8.97 -14.20 -7.31
C PRO A 70 -10.29 -14.89 -7.68
N ALA A 71 -10.19 -16.07 -8.30
CA ALA A 71 -11.35 -16.91 -8.57
C ALA A 71 -12.12 -17.25 -7.28
N ALA A 72 -13.42 -17.51 -7.41
CA ALA A 72 -14.28 -17.82 -6.27
C ALA A 72 -13.74 -19.01 -5.45
N GLY A 73 -13.72 -18.86 -4.13
CA GLY A 73 -13.19 -19.87 -3.20
C GLY A 73 -11.67 -19.85 -3.01
N VAL A 74 -10.95 -18.96 -3.69
CA VAL A 74 -9.51 -18.73 -3.47
C VAL A 74 -9.29 -17.52 -2.59
N THR A 75 -8.44 -17.66 -1.58
CA THR A 75 -8.02 -16.55 -0.71
C THR A 75 -6.76 -15.89 -1.27
N GLN A 76 -6.81 -14.58 -1.48
CA GLN A 76 -5.62 -13.75 -1.70
C GLN A 76 -5.10 -13.26 -0.34
N THR A 77 -3.78 -13.26 -0.15
CA THR A 77 -3.13 -12.74 1.06
C THR A 77 -2.12 -11.64 0.74
N ILE A 78 -1.98 -10.70 1.68
CA ILE A 78 -0.90 -9.71 1.72
C ILE A 78 -0.24 -9.80 3.08
N GLU A 79 1.02 -10.21 3.11
CA GLU A 79 1.82 -10.37 4.32
C GLU A 79 2.98 -9.38 4.32
N ILE A 80 2.98 -8.48 5.31
CA ILE A 80 4.02 -7.49 5.53
C ILE A 80 4.75 -7.82 6.83
N THR A 81 6.05 -8.02 6.72
CA THR A 81 6.92 -8.45 7.82
C THR A 81 8.00 -7.42 8.14
N PRO A 82 8.68 -7.52 9.29
CA PRO A 82 9.73 -6.60 9.66
C PRO A 82 10.95 -6.64 8.74
N SER A 83 11.78 -5.59 8.76
CA SER A 83 11.67 -4.35 9.51
C SER A 83 11.65 -3.15 8.58
N GLY A 84 11.31 -1.97 9.10
CA GLY A 84 11.39 -0.70 8.39
C GLY A 84 10.03 -0.08 8.09
N ASN A 85 10.08 1.09 7.46
CA ASN A 85 8.91 1.91 7.20
C ASN A 85 8.39 1.65 5.79
N LEU A 86 7.07 1.56 5.67
CA LEU A 86 6.37 1.37 4.41
C LEU A 86 5.56 2.63 4.08
N TYR A 87 5.71 3.14 2.86
CA TYR A 87 4.97 4.30 2.35
C TYR A 87 4.25 3.94 1.06
N ALA A 88 3.03 3.40 1.18
CA ALA A 88 2.29 2.89 0.04
C ALA A 88 0.78 2.89 0.28
N THR A 89 0.02 2.82 -0.80
CA THR A 89 -1.43 2.64 -0.76
C THR A 89 -1.80 1.25 -1.27
N PHE A 90 -2.69 0.55 -0.55
CA PHE A 90 -3.20 -0.76 -0.94
C PHE A 90 -4.70 -0.72 -1.15
N TYR A 91 -5.14 -1.20 -2.31
CA TYR A 91 -6.54 -1.44 -2.61
C TYR A 91 -6.70 -2.89 -3.08
N ALA A 92 -7.02 -3.78 -2.15
CA ALA A 92 -7.22 -5.21 -2.41
C ALA A 92 -8.43 -5.75 -1.61
N PRO A 93 -9.68 -5.38 -1.99
CA PRO A 93 -10.88 -5.73 -1.22
C PRO A 93 -11.13 -7.23 -1.00
N SER A 94 -10.44 -8.10 -1.74
CA SER A 94 -10.51 -9.56 -1.61
C SER A 94 -9.29 -10.18 -0.90
N ALA A 95 -8.38 -9.37 -0.36
CA ALA A 95 -7.19 -9.86 0.33
C ALA A 95 -7.38 -9.87 1.85
N ASP A 96 -6.91 -10.94 2.49
CA ASP A 96 -6.64 -10.92 3.93
C ASP A 96 -5.24 -10.34 4.16
N ILE A 97 -5.17 -9.26 4.95
CA ILE A 97 -3.95 -8.50 5.15
C ILE A 97 -3.43 -8.76 6.56
N SER A 98 -2.17 -9.16 6.65
CA SER A 98 -1.48 -9.37 7.93
C SER A 98 -0.18 -8.60 7.99
N VAL A 99 0.04 -7.94 9.11
CA VAL A 99 1.24 -7.19 9.44
C VAL A 99 1.80 -7.75 10.73
N SER A 100 3.09 -8.08 10.75
CA SER A 100 3.74 -8.65 11.94
C SER A 100 4.98 -7.88 12.35
N GLY A 101 5.31 -7.95 13.64
CA GLY A 101 6.48 -7.35 14.27
C GLY A 101 6.35 -5.84 14.44
N ASP A 102 7.36 -5.08 14.03
CA ASP A 102 7.53 -3.65 14.31
C ASP A 102 7.63 -2.73 13.06
N PRO A 103 6.90 -2.96 11.95
CA PRO A 103 6.91 -2.01 10.84
C PRO A 103 6.02 -0.79 11.14
N ASP A 104 6.46 0.39 10.71
CA ASP A 104 5.61 1.57 10.60
C ASP A 104 5.06 1.69 9.18
N ILE A 105 3.73 1.61 9.04
CA ILE A 105 3.04 1.72 7.76
C ILE A 105 2.38 3.09 7.66
N PHE A 106 2.72 3.84 6.63
CA PHE A 106 2.13 5.13 6.28
C PHE A 106 1.32 4.96 4.99
N GLY A 107 0.04 5.33 5.04
CA GLY A 107 -0.83 5.41 3.87
C GLY A 107 -2.25 4.95 4.14
N ALA A 108 -2.87 4.27 3.18
CA ALA A 108 -4.21 3.73 3.31
C ALA A 108 -4.28 2.30 2.78
N ILE A 109 -5.09 1.48 3.46
CA ILE A 109 -5.28 0.07 3.13
C ILE A 109 -6.77 -0.23 3.06
N VAL A 110 -7.20 -0.81 1.94
CA VAL A 110 -8.51 -1.44 1.78
C VAL A 110 -8.28 -2.93 1.55
N GLY A 111 -8.75 -3.75 2.47
CA GLY A 111 -8.68 -5.22 2.44
C GLY A 111 -10.01 -5.85 2.83
N ARG A 112 -10.14 -7.17 2.66
CA ARG A 112 -11.26 -7.94 3.25
C ARG A 112 -11.14 -7.97 4.77
N SER A 113 -9.93 -8.20 5.26
CA SER A 113 -9.57 -8.21 6.67
C SER A 113 -8.19 -7.59 6.87
N PHE A 114 -7.94 -7.05 8.05
CA PHE A 114 -6.64 -6.52 8.47
C PHE A 114 -6.32 -7.00 9.87
N SER A 115 -5.12 -7.53 10.07
CA SER A 115 -4.57 -7.86 11.39
C SER A 115 -3.15 -7.35 11.54
N GLY A 116 -2.88 -6.66 12.64
CA GLY A 116 -1.54 -6.27 13.07
C GLY A 116 -1.15 -7.03 14.32
N ASN A 117 0.04 -7.65 14.34
CA ASN A 117 0.56 -8.37 15.50
C ASN A 117 1.98 -7.89 15.84
N GLY A 118 2.25 -7.58 17.10
CA GLY A 118 3.50 -7.00 17.57
C GLY A 118 3.35 -5.51 17.86
N ASN A 119 4.35 -4.73 17.50
CA ASN A 119 4.36 -3.26 17.64
C ASN A 119 4.23 -2.59 16.26
N ALA A 120 3.31 -3.08 15.43
CA ALA A 120 3.07 -2.54 14.10
C ALA A 120 2.36 -1.19 14.19
N GLY A 121 2.96 -0.15 13.63
CA GLY A 121 2.38 1.19 13.53
C GLY A 121 1.57 1.33 12.25
N PHE A 122 0.37 1.93 12.34
CA PHE A 122 -0.40 2.33 11.16
C PHE A 122 -0.77 3.81 11.25
N HIS A 123 -0.37 4.57 10.23
CA HIS A 123 -0.53 6.01 10.16
C HIS A 123 -1.23 6.38 8.86
N TYR A 124 -2.42 6.95 8.96
CA TYR A 124 -3.10 7.51 7.79
C TYR A 124 -2.35 8.75 7.28
N ASP A 125 -1.99 8.75 6.00
CA ASP A 125 -1.44 9.93 5.34
C ASP A 125 -2.59 10.83 4.89
N LYS A 126 -2.77 11.96 5.57
CA LYS A 126 -3.82 12.95 5.27
C LYS A 126 -3.65 13.62 3.91
N GLU A 127 -2.43 13.70 3.39
CA GLU A 127 -2.15 14.28 2.06
C GLU A 127 -2.63 13.34 0.95
N LEU A 128 -2.90 12.08 1.28
CA LEU A 128 -3.55 11.13 0.38
C LEU A 128 -4.94 11.59 -0.06
N ASN A 129 -5.70 12.26 0.82
CA ASN A 129 -7.03 12.78 0.49
C ASN A 129 -7.01 13.90 -0.56
N ARG A 130 -5.84 14.52 -0.79
CA ARG A 130 -5.63 15.50 -1.86
C ARG A 130 -5.24 14.85 -3.18
N THR A 131 -5.04 13.53 -3.19
CA THR A 131 -4.73 12.77 -4.38
C THR A 131 -5.98 12.08 -4.92
N ASN A 132 -6.22 12.19 -6.23
CA ASN A 132 -7.31 11.49 -6.88
C ASN A 132 -6.96 10.01 -7.15
N ILE A 133 -6.91 9.16 -6.10
CA ILE A 133 -6.63 7.71 -6.21
C ILE A 133 -7.91 6.92 -6.59
N GLY A 134 -8.88 7.58 -7.22
CA GLY A 134 -10.20 7.01 -7.50
C GLY A 134 -11.13 7.14 -6.29
N VAL A 135 -12.41 7.35 -6.55
CA VAL A 135 -13.42 7.52 -5.49
C VAL A 135 -13.71 6.14 -4.90
N VAL A 136 -13.38 5.96 -3.61
CA VAL A 136 -13.91 4.83 -2.84
C VAL A 136 -15.38 5.15 -2.56
N THR A 137 -16.28 4.63 -3.39
CA THR A 137 -17.72 4.95 -3.30
C THR A 137 -18.47 4.11 -2.26
N ASP A 138 -17.84 3.08 -1.69
CA ASP A 138 -18.51 2.19 -0.76
C ASP A 138 -17.50 1.52 0.19
N TYR A 139 -17.37 2.04 1.40
CA TYR A 139 -16.76 1.32 2.51
C TYR A 139 -17.59 1.54 3.77
N GLN A 140 -17.84 0.46 4.50
CA GLN A 140 -18.43 0.50 5.84
C GLN A 140 -17.50 -0.26 6.77
N ILE A 141 -17.18 0.31 7.93
CA ILE A 141 -16.47 -0.42 8.98
C ILE A 141 -17.48 -1.41 9.56
N ALA A 142 -17.41 -2.68 9.15
CA ALA A 142 -18.32 -3.72 9.60
C ALA A 142 -18.15 -4.05 11.09
N SER A 143 -16.92 -3.98 11.59
CA SER A 143 -16.58 -4.12 13.01
C SER A 143 -15.15 -3.65 13.25
N PHE A 144 -14.88 -3.07 14.41
CA PHE A 144 -13.53 -2.81 14.92
C PHE A 144 -13.44 -3.39 16.33
N VAL A 145 -12.42 -4.22 16.58
CA VAL A 145 -12.12 -4.77 17.90
C VAL A 145 -10.66 -4.48 18.20
N GLU A 146 -10.43 -3.70 19.25
CA GLU A 146 -9.11 -3.53 19.85
C GLU A 146 -9.02 -4.48 21.06
N ASP A 147 -8.23 -5.55 20.95
CA ASP A 147 -7.94 -6.45 22.08
C ASP A 147 -6.65 -5.97 22.75
N VAL A 148 -6.77 -5.24 23.86
CA VAL A 148 -5.64 -4.81 24.70
C VAL A 148 -5.53 -5.79 25.86
N ARG A 149 -4.47 -6.58 25.91
CA ARG A 149 -4.14 -7.48 27.04
C ARG A 149 -2.88 -7.06 27.75
#